data_AF-A0A1Q3ATI1-F1
#
_entry.id   AF-A0A1Q3ATI1-F1
#
_cell.length_a   1.000
_cell.length_b   1.000
_cell.length_c   1.000
_cell.angle_alpha   90.00
_cell.angle_beta   90.00
_cell.angle_gamma   90.00
#
_symmetry.space_group_name_H-M   'P 1'
#
loop_
_entity.id
_entity.type
_entity.pdbx_description
1 polymer ?
#
loop_
_entity_poly.entity_id
_entity_poly.type
_entity_poly.pdbx_seq_one_letter_code
_entity_poly.pdbx_strand_id
1 'polypeptide(L)'
;WGLSKNSKQKQTNDGKDTNDEKECTQMIKAIKVRHNNVVAMMALGVQRLKKGMDLKIACENLHEIHQFLDRFYMSGLGIRMLQHVELHNPNPPHCVGCIHTKISPMEVARNASEDARAMCLREYGSSPDVNIYGDPTFTFPYEPAHLQLMVFELVRNSLRAVQERYMDSDKVAPPVRIIVADGIEDVTIKVSDEGGGIPRSGLPNIFTYLYSTAQNPLDEHSDLGTSEAVTMAGYLYGIPISRLYAWYFGDLQIISMEGYG
;
A
#
# COMPACT_ATOMS: atom_id res chain seq x y z
N TRP A 1 15.78 -65.64 14.61
CA TRP A 1 14.31 -65.74 14.54
C TRP A 1 13.75 -64.48 15.21
N GLY A 2 13.58 -63.33 14.58
CA GLY A 2 13.07 -63.05 13.25
C GLY A 2 11.83 -62.18 13.41
N LEU A 3 11.96 -60.99 14.02
CA LEU A 3 10.84 -60.05 14.12
C LEU A 3 10.83 -59.19 12.86
N SER A 4 9.91 -59.58 11.97
CA SER A 4 9.62 -58.98 10.68
C SER A 4 9.35 -57.48 10.78
N LYS A 5 10.06 -56.70 9.96
CA LYS A 5 9.74 -55.33 9.60
C LYS A 5 8.37 -55.32 8.92
N ASN A 6 7.34 -54.86 9.62
CA ASN A 6 6.10 -54.43 8.98
C ASN A 6 6.24 -52.96 8.57
N SER A 7 7.13 -52.70 7.60
CA SER A 7 7.09 -51.47 6.82
C SER A 7 5.90 -51.55 5.88
N LYS A 8 4.70 -51.22 6.39
CA LYS A 8 3.63 -50.77 5.50
C LYS A 8 4.07 -49.43 4.93
N GLN A 9 4.74 -49.47 3.78
CA GLN A 9 4.81 -48.34 2.86
C GLN A 9 3.38 -47.88 2.64
N LYS A 10 3.03 -46.76 3.28
CA LYS A 10 1.86 -45.98 2.92
C LYS A 10 2.19 -45.44 1.54
N GLN A 11 1.76 -46.16 0.52
CA GLN A 11 1.85 -45.73 -0.87
C GLN A 11 0.93 -44.51 -0.95
N THR A 12 1.49 -43.33 -0.77
CA THR A 12 0.78 -42.06 -0.95
C THR A 12 0.38 -41.97 -2.42
N ASN A 13 -0.82 -41.47 -2.61
CA ASN A 13 -1.51 -41.43 -3.88
C ASN A 13 -0.98 -40.25 -4.71
N ASP A 14 0.34 -40.19 -4.95
CA ASP A 14 1.07 -39.01 -5.43
C ASP A 14 0.54 -38.45 -6.77
N GLY A 15 -0.10 -39.29 -7.59
CA GLY A 15 -0.64 -38.89 -8.89
C GLY A 15 -2.01 -38.18 -8.84
N LYS A 16 -2.78 -38.35 -7.76
CA LYS A 16 -4.09 -37.69 -7.58
C LYS A 16 -3.91 -36.36 -6.83
N ASP A 17 -3.08 -36.36 -5.79
CA ASP A 17 -2.71 -35.17 -5.02
C ASP A 17 -2.09 -34.08 -5.90
N THR A 18 -1.23 -34.43 -6.85
CA THR A 18 -0.57 -33.43 -7.73
C THR A 18 -1.50 -32.82 -8.78
N ASN A 19 -2.60 -33.49 -9.16
CA ASN A 19 -3.60 -32.89 -10.04
C ASN A 19 -4.53 -31.97 -9.23
N ASP A 20 -4.96 -32.41 -8.05
CA ASP A 20 -5.80 -31.65 -7.13
C ASP A 20 -5.06 -30.37 -6.64
N GLU A 21 -3.76 -30.45 -6.38
CA GLU A 21 -2.89 -29.30 -6.02
C GLU A 21 -2.80 -28.28 -7.18
N LYS A 22 -2.66 -28.75 -8.42
CA LYS A 22 -2.61 -27.87 -9.61
C LYS A 22 -3.94 -27.17 -9.86
N GLU A 23 -5.06 -27.89 -9.72
CA GLU A 23 -6.41 -27.31 -9.85
C GLU A 23 -6.67 -26.28 -8.74
N CYS A 24 -6.28 -26.58 -7.51
CA CYS A 24 -6.34 -25.64 -6.39
C CYS A 24 -5.51 -24.38 -6.65
N THR A 25 -4.27 -24.55 -7.11
CA THR A 25 -3.36 -23.44 -7.49
C THR A 25 -3.97 -22.56 -8.57
N GLN A 26 -4.56 -23.14 -9.62
CA GLN A 26 -5.24 -22.39 -10.69
C GLN A 26 -6.44 -21.62 -10.17
N MET A 27 -7.24 -22.22 -9.29
CA MET A 27 -8.38 -21.56 -8.65
C MET A 27 -7.91 -20.36 -7.80
N ILE A 28 -6.83 -20.52 -7.01
CA ILE A 28 -6.24 -19.44 -6.22
C ILE A 28 -5.74 -18.30 -7.12
N LYS A 29 -5.06 -18.60 -8.24
CA LYS A 29 -4.64 -17.59 -9.23
C LYS A 29 -5.84 -16.82 -9.79
N ALA A 30 -6.92 -17.52 -10.15
CA ALA A 30 -8.14 -16.89 -10.66
C ALA A 30 -8.82 -15.99 -9.61
N ILE A 31 -8.85 -16.42 -8.35
CA ILE A 31 -9.34 -15.61 -7.23
C ILE A 31 -8.48 -14.35 -7.06
N LYS A 32 -7.14 -14.48 -7.08
CA LYS A 32 -6.21 -13.34 -6.96
C LYS A 32 -6.50 -12.28 -8.02
N VAL A 33 -6.56 -12.67 -9.30
CA VAL A 33 -6.83 -11.76 -10.42
C VAL A 33 -8.20 -11.07 -10.27
N ARG A 34 -9.23 -11.82 -9.89
CA ARG A 34 -10.58 -11.27 -9.67
C ARG A 34 -10.61 -10.21 -8.57
N HIS A 35 -9.75 -10.33 -7.56
CA HIS A 35 -9.71 -9.41 -6.41
C HIS A 35 -8.76 -8.22 -6.59
N ASN A 36 -8.12 -8.05 -7.76
CA ASN A 36 -7.23 -6.91 -8.01
C ASN A 36 -7.97 -5.57 -7.86
N ASN A 37 -9.19 -5.48 -8.37
CA ASN A 37 -9.95 -4.21 -8.43
C ASN A 37 -10.83 -3.95 -7.21
N VAL A 38 -10.75 -4.79 -6.16
CA VAL A 38 -11.63 -4.68 -4.99
C VAL A 38 -11.45 -3.35 -4.26
N VAL A 39 -10.22 -2.85 -4.12
CA VAL A 39 -9.97 -1.56 -3.45
C VAL A 39 -10.64 -0.42 -4.21
N ALA A 40 -10.49 -0.38 -5.54
CA ALA A 40 -11.12 0.63 -6.40
C ALA A 40 -12.65 0.54 -6.35
N MET A 41 -13.21 -0.66 -6.45
CA MET A 41 -14.67 -0.88 -6.37
C MET A 41 -15.23 -0.46 -5.01
N MET A 42 -14.52 -0.76 -3.91
CA MET A 42 -14.94 -0.35 -2.58
C MET A 42 -14.86 1.16 -2.38
N ALA A 43 -13.80 1.80 -2.87
CA ALA A 43 -13.68 3.27 -2.83
C ALA A 43 -14.85 3.94 -3.57
N LEU A 44 -15.18 3.45 -4.77
CA LEU A 44 -16.35 3.90 -5.54
C LEU A 44 -17.67 3.70 -4.78
N GLY A 45 -17.85 2.52 -4.15
CA GLY A 45 -19.05 2.22 -3.38
C GLY A 45 -19.24 3.15 -2.18
N VAL A 46 -18.17 3.38 -1.42
CA VAL A 46 -18.17 4.28 -0.26
C VAL A 46 -18.38 5.73 -0.68
N GLN A 47 -17.85 6.15 -1.83
CA GLN A 47 -18.11 7.50 -2.37
C GLN A 47 -19.58 7.69 -2.75
N ARG A 48 -20.22 6.70 -3.40
CA ARG A 48 -21.65 6.74 -3.70
C ARG A 48 -22.49 6.80 -2.43
N LEU A 49 -22.10 6.02 -1.43
CA LEU A 49 -22.73 6.04 -0.11
C LEU A 49 -22.65 7.45 0.52
N LYS A 50 -21.47 8.09 0.46
CA LYS A 50 -21.25 9.46 0.95
C LYS A 50 -22.14 10.48 0.24
N LYS A 51 -22.32 10.38 -1.10
CA LYS A 51 -23.18 11.30 -1.87
C LYS A 51 -24.67 11.15 -1.54
N GLY A 52 -25.11 9.94 -1.19
CA GLY A 52 -26.50 9.64 -0.85
C GLY A 52 -26.88 9.83 0.61
N MET A 53 -25.90 10.08 1.49
CA MET A 53 -26.12 10.24 2.92
C MET A 53 -26.23 11.71 3.33
N ASP A 54 -27.25 12.01 4.13
CA ASP A 54 -27.37 13.31 4.77
C ASP A 54 -26.24 13.49 5.80
N LEU A 55 -25.58 14.66 5.83
CA LEU A 55 -24.33 14.90 6.57
C LEU A 55 -24.41 14.56 8.07
N LYS A 56 -25.61 14.57 8.65
CA LYS A 56 -25.87 14.22 10.06
C LYS A 56 -25.83 12.71 10.32
N ILE A 57 -26.37 11.89 9.42
CA ILE A 57 -26.36 10.41 9.52
C ILE A 57 -24.96 9.87 9.19
N ALA A 58 -24.21 10.60 8.37
CA ALA A 58 -22.83 10.26 8.04
C ALA A 58 -21.88 10.27 9.24
N CYS A 59 -22.05 11.19 10.19
CA CYS A 59 -21.22 11.23 11.39
C CYS A 59 -21.49 10.07 12.36
N GLU A 60 -22.75 9.63 12.50
CA GLU A 60 -23.13 8.57 13.46
C GLU A 60 -22.64 7.19 13.00
N ASN A 61 -22.75 6.89 11.70
CA ASN A 61 -22.32 5.61 11.12
C ASN A 61 -20.86 5.59 10.65
N LEU A 62 -20.16 6.73 10.71
CA LEU A 62 -18.79 6.87 10.22
C LEU A 62 -17.87 5.82 10.85
N HIS A 63 -17.99 5.65 12.17
CA HIS A 63 -17.15 4.75 12.94
C HIS A 63 -17.35 3.29 12.52
N GLU A 64 -18.60 2.86 12.32
CA GLU A 64 -18.92 1.49 11.88
C GLU A 64 -18.39 1.20 10.48
N ILE A 65 -18.52 2.16 9.56
CA ILE A 65 -17.98 2.07 8.20
C ILE A 65 -16.45 1.94 8.26
N HIS A 66 -15.77 2.76 9.08
CA HIS A 66 -14.32 2.67 9.24
C HIS A 66 -13.87 1.32 9.78
N GLN A 67 -14.49 0.85 10.87
CA GLN A 67 -14.15 -0.46 11.43
C GLN A 67 -14.41 -1.61 10.45
N PHE A 68 -15.51 -1.53 9.69
CA PHE A 68 -15.81 -2.52 8.65
C PHE A 68 -14.72 -2.53 7.57
N LEU A 69 -14.34 -1.35 7.05
CA LEU A 69 -13.33 -1.23 6.00
C LEU A 69 -11.94 -1.69 6.49
N ASP A 70 -11.57 -1.38 7.73
CA ASP A 70 -10.32 -1.87 8.32
C ASP A 70 -10.30 -3.41 8.36
N ARG A 71 -11.37 -4.03 8.89
CA ARG A 71 -11.48 -5.50 8.93
C ARG A 71 -11.50 -6.11 7.53
N PHE A 72 -12.21 -5.48 6.61
CA PHE A 72 -12.32 -5.93 5.22
C PHE A 72 -10.97 -5.94 4.53
N TYR A 73 -10.22 -4.82 4.62
CA TYR A 73 -8.90 -4.72 4.01
C TYR A 73 -7.89 -5.63 4.71
N MET A 74 -7.85 -5.68 6.05
CA MET A 74 -6.95 -6.58 6.79
C MET A 74 -7.16 -8.06 6.44
N SER A 75 -8.42 -8.49 6.29
CA SER A 75 -8.76 -9.84 5.84
C SER A 75 -8.26 -10.09 4.41
N GLY A 76 -8.47 -9.14 3.51
CA GLY A 76 -7.97 -9.21 2.13
C GLY A 76 -6.44 -9.31 2.04
N LEU A 77 -5.72 -8.56 2.88
CA LEU A 77 -4.26 -8.63 2.99
C LEU A 77 -3.80 -10.01 3.47
N GLY A 78 -4.40 -10.53 4.53
CA GLY A 78 -4.08 -11.86 5.08
C GLY A 78 -4.30 -12.98 4.06
N ILE A 79 -5.40 -12.91 3.29
CA ILE A 79 -5.67 -13.87 2.21
C ILE A 79 -4.59 -13.78 1.12
N ARG A 80 -4.22 -12.57 0.67
CA ARG A 80 -3.16 -12.41 -0.35
C ARG A 80 -1.81 -12.95 0.12
N MET A 81 -1.48 -12.73 1.39
CA MET A 81 -0.26 -13.26 2.01
C MET A 81 -0.21 -14.78 1.91
N LEU A 82 -1.28 -15.45 2.34
CA LEU A 82 -1.40 -16.91 2.29
C LEU A 82 -1.37 -17.45 0.86
N GLN A 83 -2.07 -16.79 -0.08
CA GLN A 83 -2.09 -17.17 -1.48
C GLN A 83 -0.70 -17.09 -2.11
N HIS A 84 0.13 -16.11 -1.73
CA HIS A 84 1.44 -15.93 -2.34
C HIS A 84 2.44 -17.03 -1.97
N VAL A 85 2.36 -17.55 -0.75
CA VAL A 85 3.22 -18.66 -0.27
C VAL A 85 3.02 -19.92 -1.13
N GLU A 86 1.79 -20.21 -1.50
CA GLU A 86 1.45 -21.40 -2.31
C GLU A 86 1.84 -21.23 -3.79
N LEU A 87 1.67 -20.02 -4.33
CA LEU A 87 1.85 -19.76 -5.77
C LEU A 87 3.31 -19.68 -6.24
N HIS A 88 4.27 -19.45 -5.33
CA HIS A 88 5.67 -19.20 -5.66
C HIS A 88 6.61 -20.38 -5.41
N ASN A 89 6.11 -21.62 -5.46
CA ASN A 89 6.94 -22.82 -5.34
C ASN A 89 7.38 -23.35 -6.72
N PRO A 90 8.70 -23.48 -7.03
CA PRO A 90 9.83 -23.20 -6.16
C PRO A 90 10.15 -21.71 -6.05
N ASN A 91 10.55 -21.29 -4.85
CA ASN A 91 10.87 -19.90 -4.58
C ASN A 91 12.10 -19.43 -5.36
N PRO A 92 12.09 -18.22 -5.93
CA PRO A 92 13.30 -17.58 -6.43
C PRO A 92 14.40 -17.52 -5.35
N PRO A 93 15.69 -17.38 -5.73
CA PRO A 93 16.78 -17.18 -4.78
C PRO A 93 16.46 -16.02 -3.84
N HIS A 94 16.75 -16.19 -2.54
CA HIS A 94 16.48 -15.19 -1.48
C HIS A 94 15.00 -14.89 -1.21
N CYS A 95 14.06 -15.63 -1.79
CA CYS A 95 12.63 -15.50 -1.48
C CYS A 95 12.13 -16.71 -0.67
N VAL A 96 11.23 -16.45 0.28
CA VAL A 96 10.43 -17.45 0.98
C VAL A 96 8.97 -17.01 0.85
N GLY A 97 8.24 -17.60 -0.10
CA GLY A 97 6.92 -17.12 -0.48
C GLY A 97 7.01 -15.68 -1.01
N CYS A 98 6.27 -14.75 -0.39
CA CYS A 98 6.31 -13.31 -0.69
C CYS A 98 7.43 -12.54 0.00
N ILE A 99 8.12 -13.15 0.97
CA ILE A 99 9.13 -12.45 1.77
C ILE A 99 10.47 -12.56 1.07
N HIS A 100 11.05 -11.40 0.75
CA HIS A 100 12.42 -11.32 0.27
C HIS A 100 13.36 -11.18 1.46
N THR A 101 14.31 -12.10 1.61
CA THR A 101 15.18 -12.21 2.78
C THR A 101 16.23 -11.11 2.91
N LYS A 102 16.54 -10.42 1.80
CA LYS A 102 17.56 -9.37 1.73
C LYS A 102 17.10 -8.17 0.90
N ILE A 103 15.97 -7.57 1.24
CA ILE A 103 15.47 -6.40 0.49
C ILE A 103 16.33 -5.17 0.81
N SER A 104 16.63 -4.35 -0.20
CA SER A 104 17.24 -3.03 0.01
C SER A 104 16.12 -1.99 0.18
N PRO A 105 15.89 -1.43 1.38
CA PRO A 105 14.93 -0.33 1.56
C PRO A 105 15.31 0.91 0.75
N MET A 106 16.60 1.13 0.50
CA MET A 106 17.09 2.23 -0.32
C MET A 106 16.64 2.10 -1.78
N GLU A 107 16.68 0.89 -2.33
CA GLU A 107 16.20 0.61 -3.69
C GLU A 107 14.68 0.73 -3.79
N VAL A 108 13.95 0.19 -2.81
CA VAL A 108 12.47 0.33 -2.76
C VAL A 108 12.07 1.80 -2.68
N ALA A 109 12.72 2.59 -1.82
CA ALA A 109 12.45 4.01 -1.70
C ALA A 109 12.73 4.75 -3.01
N ARG A 110 13.79 4.38 -3.74
CA ARG A 110 14.11 4.97 -5.04
C ARG A 110 13.03 4.67 -6.07
N ASN A 111 12.67 3.40 -6.24
CA ASN A 111 11.67 2.98 -7.22
C ASN A 111 10.31 3.62 -6.92
N ALA A 112 9.86 3.57 -5.65
CA ALA A 112 8.63 4.22 -5.22
C ALA A 112 8.63 5.74 -5.47
N SER A 113 9.79 6.40 -5.27
CA SER A 113 9.94 7.83 -5.53
C SER A 113 9.89 8.15 -7.01
N GLU A 114 10.53 7.35 -7.86
CA GLU A 114 10.51 7.52 -9.32
C GLU A 114 9.08 7.37 -9.86
N ASP A 115 8.35 6.34 -9.42
CA ASP A 115 6.95 6.13 -9.80
C ASP A 115 6.05 7.31 -9.37
N ALA A 116 6.22 7.77 -8.12
CA ALA A 116 5.46 8.90 -7.58
C ALA A 116 5.79 10.22 -8.30
N ARG A 117 7.07 10.48 -8.60
CA ARG A 117 7.50 11.65 -9.38
C ARG A 117 6.98 11.60 -10.80
N ALA A 118 6.94 10.43 -11.43
CA ALA A 118 6.38 10.27 -12.77
C ALA A 118 4.89 10.61 -12.81
N MET A 119 4.09 10.27 -11.79
CA MET A 119 2.71 10.76 -11.71
C MET A 119 2.62 12.26 -11.47
N CYS A 120 3.45 12.79 -10.56
CA CYS A 120 3.45 14.21 -10.23
C CYS A 120 3.76 15.06 -11.47
N LEU A 121 4.75 14.62 -12.26
CA LEU A 121 5.11 15.23 -13.53
C LEU A 121 3.98 15.18 -14.57
N ARG A 122 3.24 14.07 -14.64
CA ARG A 122 2.09 13.94 -15.56
C ARG A 122 0.95 14.88 -15.18
N GLU A 123 0.69 15.07 -13.89
CA GLU A 123 -0.41 15.89 -13.39
C GLU A 123 -0.09 17.39 -13.43
N TYR A 124 1.08 17.78 -12.93
CA TYR A 124 1.43 19.18 -12.67
C TYR A 124 2.49 19.73 -13.63
N GLY A 125 2.97 18.93 -14.58
CA GLY A 125 4.02 19.32 -15.54
C GLY A 125 5.43 19.47 -14.93
N SER A 126 5.56 19.37 -13.61
CA SER A 126 6.83 19.37 -12.86
C SER A 126 6.68 18.49 -11.62
N SER A 127 7.81 18.16 -10.98
CA SER A 127 7.80 17.39 -9.74
C SER A 127 8.97 17.81 -8.84
N PRO A 128 8.77 17.95 -7.52
CA PRO A 128 9.86 18.20 -6.59
C PRO A 128 10.92 17.09 -6.65
N ASP A 129 12.15 17.44 -6.29
CA ASP A 129 13.20 16.45 -6.12
C ASP A 129 12.97 15.60 -4.87
N VAL A 130 13.50 14.37 -4.89
CA VAL A 130 13.45 13.45 -3.76
C VAL A 130 14.86 13.05 -3.38
N ASN A 131 15.26 13.40 -2.17
CA ASN A 131 16.58 13.08 -1.63
C ASN A 131 16.46 11.91 -0.66
N ILE A 132 17.19 10.83 -0.92
CA ILE A 132 17.15 9.60 -0.14
C ILE A 132 18.48 9.44 0.60
N TYR A 133 18.41 9.25 1.92
CA TYR A 133 19.56 9.11 2.81
C TYR A 133 19.47 7.79 3.58
N GLY A 134 20.60 7.13 3.78
CA GLY A 134 20.69 5.85 4.49
C GLY A 134 21.88 5.03 3.99
N ASP A 135 22.13 3.88 4.59
CA ASP A 135 23.16 2.94 4.14
C ASP A 135 22.69 2.19 2.87
N PRO A 136 23.36 2.34 1.71
CA PRO A 136 23.01 1.61 0.49
C PRO A 136 23.20 0.09 0.58
N THR A 137 24.01 -0.38 1.53
CA THR A 137 24.32 -1.80 1.72
C THR A 137 23.38 -2.49 2.70
N PHE A 138 22.61 -1.71 3.45
CA PHE A 138 21.66 -2.23 4.43
C PHE A 138 20.57 -3.05 3.74
N THR A 139 20.30 -4.24 4.28
CA THR A 139 19.22 -5.11 3.83
C THR A 139 18.55 -5.79 5.01
N PHE A 140 17.26 -6.11 4.87
CA PHE A 140 16.51 -6.84 5.88
C PHE A 140 15.45 -7.75 5.24
N PRO A 141 14.92 -8.75 5.95
CA PRO A 141 13.83 -9.58 5.44
C PRO A 141 12.50 -8.85 5.52
N TYR A 142 11.80 -8.69 4.39
CA TYR A 142 10.47 -8.08 4.35
C TYR A 142 9.71 -8.47 3.07
N GLU A 143 8.41 -8.18 2.99
CA GLU A 143 7.66 -8.29 1.75
C GLU A 143 7.87 -7.05 0.86
N PRO A 144 8.48 -7.18 -0.33
CA PRO A 144 8.76 -6.04 -1.20
C PRO A 144 7.53 -5.25 -1.63
N ALA A 145 6.43 -5.93 -1.97
CA ALA A 145 5.21 -5.29 -2.44
C ALA A 145 4.56 -4.41 -1.35
N HIS A 146 4.60 -4.87 -0.08
CA HIS A 146 4.11 -4.09 1.05
C HIS A 146 4.92 -2.81 1.25
N LEU A 147 6.26 -2.93 1.24
CA LEU A 147 7.13 -1.78 1.45
C LEU A 147 7.02 -0.77 0.32
N GLN A 148 7.01 -1.24 -0.93
CA GLN A 148 6.82 -0.41 -2.12
C GLN A 148 5.52 0.38 -2.01
N LEU A 149 4.40 -0.27 -1.67
CA LEU A 149 3.09 0.38 -1.55
C LEU A 149 3.11 1.48 -0.49
N MET A 150 3.62 1.19 0.72
CA MET A 150 3.65 2.17 1.81
C MET A 150 4.52 3.38 1.45
N VAL A 151 5.75 3.14 0.96
CA VAL A 151 6.66 4.25 0.63
C VAL A 151 6.11 5.06 -0.54
N PHE A 152 5.56 4.40 -1.56
CA PHE A 152 4.93 5.07 -2.70
C PHE A 152 3.77 5.97 -2.29
N GLU A 153 2.84 5.46 -1.47
CA GLU A 153 1.68 6.25 -1.03
C GLU A 153 2.09 7.46 -0.20
N LEU A 154 3.10 7.30 0.68
CA LEU A 154 3.63 8.41 1.48
C LEU A 154 4.33 9.45 0.60
N VAL A 155 5.23 9.03 -0.29
CA VAL A 155 5.96 9.92 -1.18
C VAL A 155 5.03 10.63 -2.15
N ARG A 156 4.02 9.93 -2.71
CA ARG A 156 3.01 10.55 -3.59
C ARG A 156 2.26 11.68 -2.87
N ASN A 157 1.84 11.45 -1.63
CA ASN A 157 1.17 12.48 -0.83
C ASN A 157 2.09 13.68 -0.52
N SER A 158 3.34 13.41 -0.12
CA SER A 158 4.33 14.47 0.12
C SER A 158 4.65 15.29 -1.14
N LEU A 159 4.85 14.64 -2.29
CA LEU A 159 5.09 15.32 -3.56
C LEU A 159 3.89 16.19 -3.95
N ARG A 160 2.67 15.68 -3.78
CA ARG A 160 1.45 16.45 -4.02
C ARG A 160 1.37 17.69 -3.13
N ALA A 161 1.58 17.54 -1.82
CA ALA A 161 1.49 18.65 -0.87
C ALA A 161 2.52 19.74 -1.19
N VAL A 162 3.76 19.36 -1.49
CA VAL A 162 4.79 20.31 -1.93
C VAL A 162 4.40 20.95 -3.26
N GLN A 163 4.03 20.16 -4.27
CA GLN A 163 3.70 20.71 -5.58
C GLN A 163 2.52 21.70 -5.51
N GLU A 164 1.45 21.34 -4.79
CA GLU A 164 0.28 22.22 -4.60
C GLU A 164 0.63 23.52 -3.87
N ARG A 165 1.60 23.51 -2.97
CA ARG A 165 2.05 24.70 -2.24
C ARG A 165 2.94 25.62 -3.05
N TYR A 166 3.80 25.08 -3.91
CA TYR A 166 4.86 25.85 -4.58
C TYR A 166 4.62 26.07 -6.09
N MET A 167 3.64 25.41 -6.72
CA MET A 167 3.44 25.54 -8.18
C MET A 167 3.15 26.99 -8.63
N ASP A 168 2.45 27.77 -7.81
CA ASP A 168 2.14 29.18 -8.07
C ASP A 168 3.07 30.16 -7.31
N SER A 169 4.16 29.64 -6.72
CA SER A 169 5.11 30.43 -5.95
C SER A 169 6.34 30.82 -6.77
N ASP A 170 6.90 32.00 -6.51
CA ASP A 170 8.21 32.39 -7.05
C ASP A 170 9.38 31.60 -6.43
N LYS A 171 9.10 30.77 -5.41
CA LYS A 171 10.11 29.95 -4.72
C LYS A 171 10.23 28.58 -5.37
N VAL A 172 11.47 28.10 -5.47
CA VAL A 172 11.74 26.71 -5.87
C VAL A 172 11.16 25.74 -4.84
N ALA A 173 10.43 24.74 -5.32
CA ALA A 173 9.86 23.69 -4.48
C ALA A 173 10.97 22.96 -3.70
N PRO A 174 10.88 22.86 -2.36
CA PRO A 174 11.85 22.13 -1.55
C PRO A 174 11.77 20.62 -1.82
N PRO A 175 12.89 19.88 -1.72
CA PRO A 175 12.90 18.45 -1.97
C PRO A 175 12.20 17.68 -0.84
N VAL A 176 11.50 16.60 -1.19
CA VAL A 176 11.03 15.59 -0.23
C VAL A 176 12.24 14.77 0.23
N ARG A 177 12.40 14.58 1.54
CA ARG A 177 13.52 13.85 2.13
C ARG A 177 13.04 12.50 2.64
N ILE A 178 13.72 11.43 2.23
CA ILE A 178 13.52 10.08 2.75
C ILE A 178 14.77 9.67 3.53
N ILE A 179 14.61 9.27 4.78
CA ILE A 179 15.69 8.78 5.63
C ILE A 179 15.40 7.34 6.00
N VAL A 180 16.30 6.43 5.62
CA VAL A 180 16.30 5.03 6.02
C VAL A 180 17.34 4.86 7.13
N ALA A 181 16.88 4.44 8.30
CA ALA A 181 17.72 4.18 9.46
C ALA A 181 17.57 2.72 9.88
N ASP A 182 18.69 2.04 10.03
CA ASP A 182 18.81 0.70 10.60
C ASP A 182 19.07 0.80 12.11
N GLY A 183 18.09 0.38 12.91
CA GLY A 183 18.24 0.20 14.34
C GLY A 183 18.59 -1.23 14.70
N ILE A 184 18.87 -1.46 15.98
CA ILE A 184 19.11 -2.80 16.53
C ILE A 184 17.82 -3.62 16.52
N GLU A 185 16.70 -2.97 16.86
CA GLU A 185 15.39 -3.61 16.98
C GLU A 185 14.47 -3.25 15.81
N ASP A 186 14.57 -2.03 15.29
CA ASP A 186 13.62 -1.48 14.32
C ASP A 186 14.31 -0.92 13.07
N VAL A 187 13.64 -1.04 11.92
CA VAL A 187 13.97 -0.31 10.70
C VAL A 187 13.02 0.86 10.55
N THR A 188 13.54 2.08 10.43
CA THR A 188 12.72 3.28 10.28
C THR A 188 12.90 3.88 8.89
N ILE A 189 11.80 4.10 8.17
CA ILE A 189 11.76 4.90 6.94
C ILE A 189 10.97 6.16 7.23
N LYS A 190 11.65 7.30 7.28
CA LYS A 190 11.03 8.61 7.52
C LYS A 190 10.93 9.39 6.23
N VAL A 191 9.71 9.70 5.81
CA VAL A 191 9.43 10.65 4.73
C VAL A 191 9.15 12.02 5.35
N SER A 192 9.78 13.07 4.84
CA SER A 192 9.61 14.44 5.34
C SER A 192 9.50 15.40 4.17
N ASP A 193 8.50 16.28 4.23
CA ASP A 193 8.25 17.30 3.23
C ASP A 193 8.04 18.67 3.87
N GLU A 194 7.93 19.69 3.02
CA GLU A 194 7.66 21.07 3.43
C GLU A 194 6.41 21.60 2.69
N GLY A 195 5.42 20.71 2.51
CA GLY A 195 4.16 20.93 1.80
C GLY A 195 3.11 21.72 2.57
N GLY A 196 3.45 22.24 3.74
CA GLY A 196 2.59 23.11 4.55
C GLY A 196 1.87 22.44 5.71
N GLY A 197 1.93 21.11 5.78
CA GLY A 197 1.40 20.33 6.89
C GLY A 197 -0.12 20.29 7.01
N ILE A 198 -0.58 19.53 8.00
CA ILE A 198 -1.97 19.19 8.28
C ILE A 198 -2.37 19.89 9.58
N PRO A 199 -3.48 20.65 9.61
CA PRO A 199 -3.99 21.25 10.82
C PRO A 199 -4.29 20.18 11.89
N ARG A 200 -4.09 20.52 13.17
CA ARG A 200 -4.28 19.55 14.28
C ARG A 200 -5.69 18.93 14.31
N SER A 201 -6.70 19.70 13.90
CA SER A 201 -8.09 19.23 13.78
C SER A 201 -8.31 18.23 12.64
N GLY A 202 -7.45 18.24 11.62
CA GLY A 202 -7.50 17.34 10.46
C GLY A 202 -6.75 16.02 10.66
N LEU A 203 -5.75 15.99 11.56
CA LEU A 203 -4.91 14.81 11.78
C LEU A 203 -5.68 13.51 12.12
N PRO A 204 -6.72 13.52 12.98
CA PRO A 204 -7.49 12.29 13.22
C PRO A 204 -8.21 11.78 11.97
N ASN A 205 -8.54 12.69 11.04
CA ASN A 205 -9.36 12.39 9.88
C ASN A 205 -8.55 11.81 8.71
N ILE A 206 -7.23 12.00 8.63
CA ILE A 206 -6.42 11.49 7.51
C ILE A 206 -6.39 9.95 7.44
N PHE A 207 -6.71 9.28 8.54
CA PHE A 207 -6.84 7.82 8.61
C PHE A 207 -8.27 7.33 8.35
N THR A 208 -9.18 8.22 7.99
CA THR A 208 -10.57 7.89 7.69
C THR A 208 -10.76 7.78 6.18
N TYR A 209 -11.35 6.68 5.71
CA TYR A 209 -11.70 6.44 4.30
C TYR A 209 -12.65 7.46 3.65
N LEU A 210 -13.35 8.27 4.46
CA LEU A 210 -14.36 9.22 3.98
C LEU A 210 -13.85 10.67 3.93
N TYR A 211 -12.66 10.93 4.47
CA TYR A 211 -12.03 12.25 4.51
C TYR A 211 -11.04 12.40 3.35
N SER A 212 -11.12 13.53 2.66
CA SER A 212 -10.18 13.89 1.61
C SER A 212 -10.19 15.40 1.40
N THR A 213 -9.02 15.93 1.08
CA THR A 213 -8.77 17.31 0.67
C THR A 213 -8.72 17.49 -0.85
N ALA A 214 -8.62 16.40 -1.62
CA ALA A 214 -8.62 16.44 -3.09
C ALA A 214 -10.04 16.38 -3.66
N GLN A 215 -10.27 17.11 -4.76
CA GLN A 215 -11.37 16.78 -5.66
C GLN A 215 -11.07 15.41 -6.29
N ASN A 216 -12.05 14.51 -6.25
CA ASN A 216 -11.86 13.14 -6.70
C ASN A 216 -12.03 13.09 -8.23
N PRO A 217 -11.10 12.50 -9.01
CA PRO A 217 -11.22 12.41 -10.48
C PRO A 217 -12.49 11.72 -10.96
N LEU A 218 -13.09 10.90 -10.08
CA LEU A 218 -14.31 10.16 -10.34
C LEU A 218 -15.57 11.05 -10.29
N ASP A 219 -15.45 12.33 -9.94
CA ASP A 219 -16.56 13.28 -9.96
C ASP A 219 -16.84 13.85 -11.37
N GLU A 220 -15.89 13.80 -12.31
CA GLU A 220 -16.05 14.42 -13.64
C GLU A 220 -16.46 13.47 -14.77
N HIS A 221 -16.31 12.15 -14.61
CA HIS A 221 -16.70 11.20 -15.66
C HIS A 221 -17.43 9.97 -15.10
N SER A 222 -18.75 10.10 -14.95
CA SER A 222 -19.66 8.95 -14.77
C SER A 222 -19.78 8.06 -16.01
N ASP A 223 -19.13 8.41 -17.12
CA ASP A 223 -19.16 7.68 -18.38
C ASP A 223 -17.75 7.56 -18.99
N LEU A 224 -16.90 6.72 -18.41
CA LEU A 224 -15.82 6.12 -19.20
C LEU A 224 -15.34 4.80 -18.58
N GLY A 225 -15.89 3.70 -19.10
CA GLY A 225 -15.11 2.48 -19.13
C GLY A 225 -13.81 2.76 -19.88
N THR A 226 -12.67 2.34 -19.33
CA THR A 226 -11.35 2.35 -19.99
C THR A 226 -10.52 3.64 -19.92
N SER A 227 -10.38 4.26 -18.74
CA SER A 227 -9.15 5.01 -18.46
C SER A 227 -8.66 4.79 -17.03
N GLU A 228 -7.58 4.01 -16.90
CA GLU A 228 -6.74 3.85 -15.71
C GLU A 228 -5.97 5.14 -15.38
N ALA A 229 -6.61 6.30 -15.48
CA ALA A 229 -6.01 7.57 -15.08
C ALA A 229 -6.00 7.67 -13.55
N VAL A 230 -5.08 6.95 -12.91
CA VAL A 230 -4.75 7.15 -11.50
C VAL A 230 -4.12 8.53 -11.38
N THR A 231 -4.88 9.50 -10.88
CA THR A 231 -4.36 10.85 -10.60
C THR A 231 -3.53 10.85 -9.32
N MET A 232 -2.82 11.94 -9.06
CA MET A 232 -2.00 12.11 -7.85
C MET A 232 -2.76 11.93 -6.53
N ALA A 233 -4.06 12.21 -6.52
CA ALA A 233 -4.92 11.97 -5.35
C ALA A 233 -5.27 10.48 -5.16
N GLY A 234 -5.23 9.69 -6.24
CA GLY A 234 -5.67 8.29 -6.25
C GLY A 234 -7.11 8.11 -5.76
N TYR A 235 -7.40 6.94 -5.19
CA TYR A 235 -8.70 6.65 -4.56
C TYR A 235 -8.84 7.22 -3.15
N LEU A 236 -7.89 8.04 -2.67
CA LEU A 236 -7.91 8.69 -1.35
C LEU A 236 -7.83 7.72 -0.16
N TYR A 237 -7.45 6.46 -0.40
CA TYR A 237 -7.35 5.41 0.63
C TYR A 237 -5.89 5.11 1.01
N GLY A 238 -4.93 5.86 0.46
CA GLY A 238 -3.50 5.60 0.58
C GLY A 238 -2.98 5.51 2.00
N ILE A 239 -3.22 6.56 2.80
CA ILE A 239 -2.78 6.65 4.19
C ILE A 239 -3.44 5.57 5.08
N PRO A 240 -4.78 5.40 5.10
CA PRO A 240 -5.39 4.38 5.95
C PRO A 240 -4.96 2.96 5.55
N ILE A 241 -4.86 2.66 4.25
CA ILE A 241 -4.37 1.36 3.79
C ILE A 241 -2.89 1.16 4.19
N SER A 242 -2.03 2.17 4.01
CA SER A 242 -0.62 2.07 4.39
C SER A 242 -0.46 1.79 5.88
N ARG A 243 -1.32 2.37 6.73
CA ARG A 243 -1.35 2.05 8.17
C ARG A 243 -1.70 0.59 8.43
N LEU A 244 -2.65 0.02 7.70
CA LEU A 244 -3.01 -1.40 7.83
C LEU A 244 -1.87 -2.33 7.40
N TYR A 245 -1.13 -2.00 6.34
CA TYR A 245 0.06 -2.75 5.94
C TYR A 245 1.17 -2.64 6.99
N ALA A 246 1.37 -1.45 7.56
CA ALA A 246 2.34 -1.26 8.64
C ALA A 246 1.98 -2.10 9.87
N TRP A 247 0.71 -2.14 10.28
CA TRP A 247 0.23 -2.92 11.43
C TRP A 247 0.52 -4.42 11.37
N TYR A 248 0.75 -5.00 10.19
CA TYR A 248 1.15 -6.42 10.11
C TYR A 248 2.54 -6.67 10.70
N PHE A 249 3.48 -5.72 10.58
CA PHE A 249 4.89 -5.91 10.94
C PHE A 249 5.55 -4.68 11.61
N GLY A 250 4.78 -3.70 12.05
CA GLY A 250 5.26 -2.42 12.58
C GLY A 250 4.15 -1.39 12.81
N ASP A 251 4.47 -0.11 12.61
CA ASP A 251 3.56 1.03 12.82
C ASP A 251 3.79 2.13 11.78
N LEU A 252 2.77 2.97 11.55
CA LEU A 252 2.84 4.17 10.71
C LEU A 252 2.41 5.39 11.51
N GLN A 253 3.34 6.33 11.71
CA GLN A 253 3.09 7.56 12.43
C GLN A 253 3.23 8.77 11.50
N ILE A 254 2.32 9.73 11.67
CA ILE A 254 2.36 11.01 10.94
C ILE A 254 2.49 12.12 11.99
N ILE A 255 3.54 12.91 11.85
CA ILE A 255 3.79 14.11 12.65
C ILE A 255 3.74 15.27 11.68
N SER A 256 2.89 16.26 11.93
CA SER A 256 2.77 17.42 11.05
C SER A 256 2.89 18.72 11.82
N MET A 257 3.56 19.68 11.19
CA MET A 257 3.75 21.04 11.65
C MET A 257 3.01 21.98 10.69
N GLU A 258 1.78 22.34 11.05
CA GLU A 258 0.93 23.24 10.27
C GLU A 258 1.68 24.54 9.93
N GLY A 259 1.64 24.91 8.64
CA GLY A 259 2.38 26.03 8.06
C GLY A 259 3.75 25.65 7.51
N TYR A 260 4.29 24.47 7.84
CA TYR A 260 5.60 23.99 7.40
C TYR A 260 5.51 22.67 6.60
N GLY A 261 5.12 21.57 7.24
CA GLY A 261 5.14 20.20 6.71
C GLY A 261 4.72 19.20 7.78
#